data_AF-A0A925YEY4-F1
#
_entry.id   AF-A0A925YEY4-F1
#
_cell.length_a   1.000
_cell.length_b   1.000
_cell.length_c   1.000
_cell.angle_alpha   90.00
_cell.angle_beta   90.00
_cell.angle_gamma   90.00
#
_symmetry.space_group_name_H-M   'P 1'
#
loop_
_entity.id
_entity.type
_entity.pdbx_description
1 polymer ?
#
loop_
_entity_poly.entity_id
_entity_poly.type
_entity_poly.pdbx_seq_one_letter_code
_entity_poly.pdbx_strand_id
1 'polypeptide(L)'
;MSGGPAQAAGSKTAAGSKNNKAARPQNRNAPIELYAVNSKETLRLRLRDDKGRPMRGVQKRFDALMRCHYTKKQHPMNPRLVRMLFQIGKHYPGRRIEVV
;
A
#
# COMPACT_ATOMS: atom_id res chain seq x y z
N MET A 1 16.62 -42.19 55.23
CA MET A 1 15.54 -42.98 54.61
C MET A 1 14.42 -41.98 54.34
N SER A 2 14.01 -41.60 53.14
CA SER A 2 14.02 -42.23 51.81
C SER A 2 13.70 -41.09 50.82
N GLY A 3 14.46 -40.88 49.74
CA GLY A 3 14.03 -41.28 48.40
C GLY A 3 13.42 -40.12 47.58
N GLY A 4 14.15 -39.64 46.55
CA GLY A 4 13.54 -38.88 45.44
C GLY A 4 12.68 -39.78 44.55
N PRO A 5 12.03 -39.25 43.48
CA PRO A 5 12.78 -38.77 42.33
C PRO A 5 12.21 -37.54 41.60
N ALA A 6 13.04 -37.06 40.66
CA ALA A 6 12.78 -36.03 39.66
C ALA A 6 11.63 -36.36 38.70
N GLN A 7 11.03 -35.30 38.14
CA GLN A 7 10.37 -35.21 36.84
C GLN A 7 10.13 -33.72 36.56
N ALA A 8 10.17 -33.17 35.35
CA ALA A 8 10.75 -33.46 34.05
C ALA A 8 10.38 -32.22 33.21
N ALA A 9 11.21 -31.88 32.23
CA ALA A 9 11.05 -30.70 31.39
C ALA A 9 9.68 -30.65 30.69
N GLY A 10 9.08 -29.46 30.67
CA GLY A 10 7.87 -29.15 29.90
C GLY A 10 8.08 -27.87 29.11
N SER A 11 8.81 -27.97 28.00
CA SER A 11 8.96 -26.95 26.97
C SER A 11 7.61 -26.56 26.39
N LYS A 12 7.05 -25.43 26.82
CA LYS A 12 5.89 -24.82 26.17
C LYS A 12 6.36 -24.05 24.95
N THR A 13 6.28 -24.76 23.83
CA THR A 13 6.24 -24.29 22.44
C THR A 13 5.84 -22.83 22.29
N ALA A 14 6.72 -22.07 21.64
CA ALA A 14 6.46 -20.74 21.13
C ALA A 14 5.11 -20.70 20.41
N ALA A 15 4.21 -19.90 20.95
CA ALA A 15 2.93 -19.61 20.32
C ALA A 15 3.22 -18.95 18.97
N GLY A 16 3.08 -19.73 17.90
CA GLY A 16 3.03 -19.23 16.55
C GLY A 16 1.90 -18.21 16.47
N SER A 17 2.25 -16.93 16.50
CA SER A 17 1.36 -15.81 16.25
C SER A 17 0.87 -15.91 14.81
N LYS A 18 -0.19 -16.72 14.59
CA LYS A 18 -1.02 -16.69 13.40
C LYS A 18 -1.68 -15.33 13.39
N ASN A 19 -0.98 -14.37 12.78
CA ASN A 19 -1.48 -13.04 12.54
C ASN A 19 -2.55 -13.19 11.45
N ASN A 20 -3.76 -13.58 11.87
CA ASN A 20 -4.96 -13.52 11.06
C ASN A 20 -5.14 -12.04 10.72
N LYS A 21 -4.59 -11.62 9.58
CA LYS A 21 -4.95 -10.37 8.94
C LYS A 21 -6.39 -10.53 8.49
N ALA A 22 -7.31 -10.35 9.43
CA ALA A 22 -8.71 -10.13 9.14
C ALA A 22 -8.75 -9.09 8.03
N ALA A 23 -9.36 -9.44 6.90
CA ALA A 23 -9.52 -8.56 5.76
C ALA A 23 -10.23 -7.29 6.26
N ARG A 24 -9.45 -6.25 6.53
CA ARG A 24 -9.95 -4.96 7.01
C ARG A 24 -10.96 -4.51 5.96
N PRO A 25 -12.18 -4.07 6.35
CA PRO A 25 -13.21 -3.69 5.40
C PRO A 25 -12.60 -2.71 4.40
N GLN A 26 -12.67 -3.10 3.11
CA GLN A 26 -11.98 -2.43 2.02
C GLN A 26 -12.61 -1.04 1.88
N ASN A 27 -12.02 -0.05 2.55
CA ASN A 27 -12.51 1.32 2.50
C ASN A 27 -12.55 1.72 1.03
N ARG A 28 -13.74 2.04 0.53
CA ARG A 28 -13.96 2.34 -0.90
C ARG A 28 -13.08 3.50 -1.38
N ASN A 29 -12.61 4.34 -0.47
CA ASN A 29 -11.72 5.48 -0.68
C ASN A 29 -10.31 5.27 -0.11
N ALA A 30 -9.89 4.02 0.14
CA ALA A 30 -8.54 3.74 0.59
C ALA A 30 -7.51 4.34 -0.39
N PRO A 31 -6.45 5.00 0.11
CA PRO A 31 -5.35 5.45 -0.73
C PRO A 31 -4.67 4.23 -1.38
N ILE A 32 -4.29 4.37 -2.65
CA ILE A 32 -3.38 3.43 -3.30
C ILE A 32 -1.97 4.03 -3.31
N GLU A 33 -0.94 3.18 -3.26
CA GLU A 33 0.45 3.62 -3.31
C GLU A 33 1.04 3.38 -4.70
N LEU A 34 1.52 4.45 -5.34
CA LEU A 34 2.28 4.42 -6.58
C LEU A 34 3.75 4.70 -6.24
N TYR A 35 4.65 3.86 -6.72
CA TYR A 35 6.09 4.03 -6.56
C TYR A 35 6.75 4.18 -7.93
N ALA A 36 7.36 5.33 -8.18
CA ALA A 36 8.12 5.57 -9.39
C ALA A 36 9.55 5.04 -9.19
N VAL A 37 9.91 3.98 -9.90
CA VAL A 37 11.18 3.26 -9.71
C VAL A 37 12.37 4.15 -10.10
N ASN A 38 12.23 4.87 -11.21
CA ASN A 38 13.29 5.70 -11.77
C ASN A 38 13.59 6.95 -10.92
N SER A 39 12.58 7.59 -10.35
CA SER A 39 12.73 8.78 -9.51
C SER A 39 12.79 8.48 -8.02
N LYS A 40 12.53 7.22 -7.60
CA LYS A 40 12.37 6.78 -6.20
C LYS A 40 11.32 7.60 -5.45
N GLU A 41 10.31 8.10 -6.16
CA GLU A 41 9.22 8.89 -5.58
C GLU A 41 8.02 8.02 -5.28
N THR A 42 7.29 8.35 -4.22
CA THR A 42 6.06 7.66 -3.83
C THR A 42 4.89 8.63 -3.84
N LEU A 43 3.79 8.25 -4.48
CA LEU A 43 2.53 8.99 -4.47
C LEU A 43 1.42 8.14 -3.85
N ARG A 44 0.85 8.64 -2.75
CA ARG A 44 -0.40 8.12 -2.20
C ARG A 44 -1.58 8.74 -2.92
N LEU A 45 -2.18 8.00 -3.84
CA LEU A 45 -3.29 8.46 -4.66
C LEU A 45 -4.63 8.24 -3.95
N ARG A 46 -5.36 9.33 -3.75
CA ARG A 46 -6.78 9.35 -3.34
C ARG A 46 -7.56 10.19 -4.34
N LEU A 47 -8.65 9.65 -4.88
CA LEU A 47 -9.50 10.39 -5.82
C LEU A 47 -10.56 11.25 -5.13
N ARG A 48 -10.97 10.87 -3.91
CA ARG A 48 -12.03 11.53 -3.16
C ARG A 48 -11.57 11.84 -1.74
N ASP A 49 -12.04 12.96 -1.22
CA ASP A 49 -11.90 13.33 0.19
C ASP A 49 -12.83 12.49 1.08
N ASP A 50 -12.77 12.73 2.40
CA ASP A 50 -13.60 12.03 3.37
C ASP A 50 -15.10 12.40 3.25
N LYS A 51 -15.41 13.53 2.59
CA LYS A 51 -16.77 14.00 2.27
C LYS A 51 -17.24 13.52 0.89
N GLY A 52 -16.47 12.69 0.19
CA GLY A 52 -16.78 12.16 -1.13
C GLY A 52 -16.53 13.12 -2.31
N ARG A 53 -15.97 14.31 -2.06
CA ARG A 53 -15.69 15.31 -3.11
C ARG A 53 -14.41 14.92 -3.88
N PRO A 54 -14.33 15.22 -5.18
CA PRO A 54 -13.10 15.02 -5.95
C PRO A 54 -11.91 15.76 -5.32
N MET A 55 -10.80 15.06 -5.10
CA MET A 55 -9.61 15.65 -4.49
C MET A 55 -8.91 16.56 -5.51
N ARG A 56 -8.76 17.84 -5.16
CA ARG A 56 -8.11 18.84 -6.03
C ARG A 56 -6.61 18.58 -6.15
N GLY A 57 -6.07 18.79 -7.35
CA GLY A 57 -4.63 18.70 -7.61
C GLY A 57 -4.07 17.27 -7.73
N VAL A 58 -4.92 16.24 -7.72
CA VAL A 58 -4.50 14.85 -7.99
C VAL A 58 -3.75 14.73 -9.31
N GLN A 59 -4.30 15.32 -10.37
CA GLN A 59 -3.68 15.28 -11.69
C GLN A 59 -2.28 15.88 -11.69
N LYS A 60 -2.11 17.08 -11.09
CA LYS A 60 -0.80 17.74 -11.00
C LYS A 60 0.25 16.88 -10.28
N ARG A 61 -0.14 16.22 -9.19
CA ARG A 61 0.76 15.32 -8.44
C ARG A 61 1.11 14.07 -9.25
N PHE A 62 0.15 13.54 -9.98
CA PHE A 62 0.36 12.38 -10.85
C PHE A 62 1.28 12.72 -12.03
N ASP A 63 1.03 13.83 -12.71
CA ASP A 63 1.89 14.29 -13.80
C ASP A 63 3.32 14.57 -13.31
N ALA A 64 3.48 15.09 -12.08
CA ALA A 64 4.79 15.28 -11.46
C ALA A 64 5.51 13.96 -11.12
N LEU A 65 4.77 12.93 -10.71
CA LEU A 65 5.30 11.58 -10.49
C LEU A 65 5.80 10.95 -11.80
N MET A 66 5.03 11.16 -12.89
CA MET A 66 5.30 10.61 -14.23
C MET A 66 6.27 11.47 -15.06
N ARG A 67 6.93 12.47 -14.46
CA ARG A 67 7.89 13.31 -15.18
C ARG A 67 9.09 12.49 -15.63
N CYS A 68 9.67 12.85 -16.77
CA CYS A 68 10.88 12.20 -17.26
C CYS A 68 12.01 12.36 -16.22
N HIS A 69 12.62 11.25 -15.79
CA HIS A 69 13.61 11.32 -14.73
C HIS A 69 14.92 12.00 -15.17
N TYR A 70 15.30 11.87 -16.45
CA TYR A 70 16.48 12.51 -17.03
C TYR A 70 16.27 14.00 -17.30
N THR A 71 15.23 14.36 -18.05
CA THR A 71 15.03 15.75 -18.54
C THR A 71 14.17 16.60 -17.64
N LYS A 72 13.52 16.01 -16.62
CA LYS A 72 12.51 16.63 -15.75
C LYS A 72 11.29 17.21 -16.48
N LYS A 73 11.17 17.00 -17.79
CA LYS A 73 9.99 17.40 -18.56
C LYS A 73 8.75 16.68 -18.05
N GLN A 74 7.72 17.47 -17.78
CA GLN A 74 6.40 17.00 -17.36
C GLN A 74 5.46 17.02 -18.56
N HIS A 75 4.77 15.91 -18.78
CA HIS A 75 3.71 15.83 -19.78
C HIS A 75 2.35 15.68 -19.10
N PRO A 76 1.32 16.42 -19.56
CA PRO A 76 -0.02 16.25 -19.02
C PRO A 76 -0.52 14.86 -19.37
N MET A 77 -0.78 14.05 -18.34
CA MET A 77 -1.20 12.67 -18.53
C MET A 77 -2.71 12.57 -18.63
N ASN A 78 -3.22 11.60 -19.40
CA ASN A 78 -4.65 11.46 -19.56
C ASN A 78 -5.33 11.13 -18.21
N PRO A 79 -6.33 11.91 -17.76
CA PRO A 79 -7.00 11.67 -16.47
C PRO A 79 -7.65 10.29 -16.33
N ARG A 80 -7.93 9.60 -17.44
CA ARG A 80 -8.43 8.23 -17.44
C ARG A 80 -7.41 7.24 -16.89
N LEU A 81 -6.11 7.46 -17.12
CA LEU A 81 -5.04 6.62 -16.60
C LEU A 81 -5.03 6.61 -15.07
N VAL A 82 -5.19 7.79 -14.45
CA VAL A 82 -5.28 7.93 -13.00
C VAL A 82 -6.44 7.12 -12.42
N ARG A 83 -7.60 7.16 -13.08
CA ARG A 83 -8.79 6.40 -12.66
C ARG A 83 -8.57 4.90 -12.79
N MET A 84 -7.95 4.45 -13.89
CA MET A 84 -7.64 3.05 -14.13
C MET A 84 -6.65 2.51 -13.09
N LEU A 85 -5.56 3.24 -12.82
CA LEU A 85 -4.59 2.87 -11.79
C LEU A 85 -5.22 2.79 -10.40
N PHE A 86 -6.12 3.73 -10.08
CA PHE A 86 -6.88 3.69 -8.84
C PHE A 86 -7.77 2.43 -8.73
N GLN A 87 -8.44 2.03 -9.82
CA GLN A 87 -9.24 0.80 -9.85
C GLN A 87 -8.37 -0.45 -9.66
N ILE A 88 -7.20 -0.51 -10.31
CA ILE A 88 -6.23 -1.60 -10.16
C ILE A 88 -5.74 -1.69 -8.71
N GLY A 89 -5.29 -0.58 -8.12
CA GLY A 89 -4.79 -0.57 -6.75
C GLY A 89 -5.87 -0.93 -5.72
N LYS A 90 -7.13 -0.57 -5.99
CA LYS A 90 -8.26 -0.99 -5.17
C LYS A 90 -8.53 -2.50 -5.27
N HIS A 91 -8.31 -3.10 -6.44
CA HIS A 91 -8.46 -4.53 -6.66
C HIS A 91 -7.38 -5.34 -5.92
N TYR A 92 -6.17 -4.79 -5.78
CA TYR A 92 -5.04 -5.40 -5.06
C TYR A 92 -4.69 -4.65 -3.76
N PRO A 93 -5.50 -4.79 -2.69
CA PRO A 93 -5.29 -4.03 -1.45
C PRO A 93 -3.96 -4.36 -0.78
N GLY A 94 -3.26 -3.34 -0.28
CA GLY A 94 -1.97 -3.49 0.42
C GLY A 94 -0.77 -3.78 -0.49
N ARG A 95 -0.96 -3.79 -1.81
CA ARG A 95 0.12 -3.82 -2.80
C ARG A 95 0.37 -2.41 -3.33
N ARG A 96 1.64 -2.08 -3.55
CA ARG A 96 2.03 -0.87 -4.27
C ARG A 96 2.09 -1.16 -5.77
N ILE A 97 1.77 -0.16 -6.58
CA ILE A 97 1.95 -0.20 -8.02
C ILE A 97 3.30 0.44 -8.33
N GLU A 98 4.18 -0.29 -9.01
CA GLU A 98 5.48 0.21 -9.44
C GLU A 98 5.38 0.73 -10.87
N VAL A 99 5.91 1.93 -11.10
CA VAL A 99 5.85 2.64 -12.39
C VAL A 99 7.27 2.99 -12.83
N VAL A 100 7.58 2.75 -14.09
CA VAL A 100 8.92 2.94 -14.69
C VAL A 100 8.86 4.05 -15.72
#